data_AF-A0A3M2HC37-F1
#
_entry.id   AF-A0A3M2HC37-F1
#
_cell.length_a   1.000
_cell.length_b   1.000
_cell.length_c   1.000
_cell.angle_alpha   90.00
_cell.angle_beta   90.00
_cell.angle_gamma   90.00
#
_symmetry.space_group_name_H-M   'P 1'
#
loop_
_entity.id
_entity.type
_entity.pdbx_description
1 polymer ?
#
loop_
_entity_poly.entity_id
_entity_poly.type
_entity_poly.pdbx_seq_one_letter_code
_entity_poly.pdbx_strand_id
1 'polypeptide(L)'
;MNDHPIRVGSMLFTMVDPERGHEVAYNRWYERDHFYAGCMVGPWLFAGKRWVATRRLKDLRFPEDSPLARPVDAGSYLAIYWVHEGHHADHFDWAIEQVQWL
;
A
#
# COMPACT_ATOMS: atom_id res chain seq x y z
N MET A 1 -10.02 27.39 5.46
CA MET A 1 -8.66 27.14 4.97
C MET A 1 -8.66 25.77 4.31
N ASN A 2 -8.95 25.70 3.01
CA ASN A 2 -8.61 24.55 2.16
C ASN A 2 -8.82 24.96 0.70
N ASP A 3 -7.77 25.50 0.11
CA ASP A 3 -7.78 26.18 -1.20
C ASP A 3 -7.24 25.28 -2.33
N HIS A 4 -7.12 23.97 -2.06
CA HIS A 4 -6.60 23.01 -3.01
C HIS A 4 -7.72 22.22 -3.68
N PRO A 5 -7.75 22.15 -5.03
CA PRO A 5 -8.79 21.43 -5.75
C PRO A 5 -8.70 19.92 -5.59
N ILE A 6 -7.54 19.39 -5.17
CA ILE A 6 -7.32 17.96 -4.89
C ILE A 6 -7.05 17.82 -3.40
N ARG A 7 -7.81 16.93 -2.74
CA ARG A 7 -7.69 16.69 -1.31
C ARG A 7 -7.56 15.20 -1.01
N VAL A 8 -6.71 14.87 -0.04
CA VAL A 8 -6.55 13.50 0.46
C VAL A 8 -7.78 13.16 1.30
N GLY A 9 -8.45 12.06 0.97
CA GLY A 9 -9.56 11.51 1.74
C GLY A 9 -9.14 10.36 2.63
N SER A 10 -8.64 9.29 1.99
CA SER A 10 -8.25 8.07 2.68
C SER A 10 -7.00 7.46 2.05
N MET A 11 -6.52 6.37 2.65
CA MET A 11 -5.31 5.67 2.27
C MET A 11 -5.57 4.17 2.20
N LEU A 12 -5.07 3.53 1.14
CA LEU A 12 -4.78 2.11 1.15
C LEU A 12 -3.34 1.90 1.64
N PHE A 13 -3.21 1.16 2.74
CA PHE A 13 -1.93 0.81 3.35
C PHE A 13 -1.68 -0.69 3.17
N THR A 14 -0.65 -1.07 2.41
CA THR A 14 -0.29 -2.48 2.21
C THR A 14 1.13 -2.73 2.67
N MET A 15 1.29 -3.55 3.71
CA MET A 15 2.58 -3.93 4.25
C MET A 15 2.71 -5.45 4.25
N VAL A 16 3.72 -5.96 3.54
CA VAL A 16 3.86 -7.40 3.30
C VAL A 16 5.32 -7.86 3.35
N ASP A 17 5.50 -9.16 3.49
CA ASP A 17 6.75 -9.87 3.19
C ASP A 17 6.48 -10.87 2.05
N PRO A 18 7.29 -10.87 0.99
CA PRO A 18 7.23 -11.93 -0.02
C PRO A 18 7.77 -13.24 0.54
N GLU A 19 7.51 -14.32 -0.19
CA GLU A 19 8.13 -15.61 0.12
C GLU A 19 9.66 -15.51 0.07
N ARG A 20 10.32 -16.13 1.05
CA ARG A 20 11.78 -16.07 1.20
C ARG A 20 12.49 -16.53 -0.07
N GLY A 21 13.44 -15.75 -0.54
CA GLY A 21 14.16 -15.99 -1.79
C GLY A 21 13.54 -15.35 -3.03
N HIS A 22 12.32 -14.79 -2.93
CA HIS A 22 11.61 -14.13 -4.02
C HIS A 22 11.57 -12.60 -3.89
N GLU A 23 12.33 -12.02 -2.95
CA GLU A 23 12.31 -10.60 -2.59
C GLU A 23 12.57 -9.67 -3.78
N VAL A 24 13.57 -10.00 -4.60
CA VAL A 24 13.95 -9.22 -5.78
C VAL A 24 12.89 -9.32 -6.88
N ALA A 25 12.37 -10.53 -7.12
CA ALA A 25 11.35 -10.77 -8.13
C ALA A 25 10.05 -10.05 -7.77
N TYR A 26 9.61 -10.20 -6.52
CA TYR A 26 8.46 -9.50 -5.96
C TYR A 26 8.62 -7.98 -6.10
N ASN A 27 9.76 -7.43 -5.67
CA ASN A 27 9.96 -5.98 -5.69
C ASN A 27 9.96 -5.41 -7.12
N ARG A 28 10.49 -6.15 -8.09
CA ARG A 28 10.49 -5.76 -9.52
C ARG A 28 9.12 -5.85 -10.15
N TRP A 29 8.38 -6.93 -9.88
CA TRP A 29 7.00 -7.08 -10.36
C TRP A 29 6.13 -5.95 -9.79
N TYR A 30 6.25 -5.67 -8.50
CA TYR A 30 5.48 -4.61 -7.86
C TYR A 30 5.83 -3.23 -8.43
N GLU A 31 7.10 -3.00 -8.77
CA GLU A 31 7.54 -1.75 -9.40
C GLU A 31 6.99 -1.52 -10.80
N ARG A 32 6.97 -2.57 -11.61
CA ARG A 32 6.70 -2.44 -13.04
C ARG A 32 5.24 -2.63 -13.39
N ASP A 33 4.52 -3.36 -12.55
CA ASP A 33 3.19 -3.86 -12.88
C ASP A 33 2.23 -3.61 -11.72
N HIS A 34 2.34 -4.36 -10.63
CA HIS A 34 1.28 -4.41 -9.61
C HIS A 34 0.94 -3.05 -8.97
N PHE A 35 1.93 -2.18 -8.73
CA PHE A 35 1.65 -0.84 -8.19
C PHE A 35 0.73 -0.04 -9.11
N TYR A 36 0.91 -0.17 -10.42
CA TYR A 36 0.11 0.55 -11.41
C TYR A 36 -1.19 -0.19 -11.73
N ALA A 37 -1.08 -1.43 -12.21
CA ALA A 37 -2.22 -2.22 -12.67
C ALA A 37 -3.12 -2.72 -11.54
N GLY A 38 -2.56 -3.00 -10.36
CA GLY A 38 -3.32 -3.48 -9.21
C GLY A 38 -3.95 -2.37 -8.38
N CYS A 39 -3.45 -1.13 -8.47
CA CYS A 39 -3.96 -0.02 -7.66
C CYS A 39 -4.09 1.28 -8.46
N MET A 40 -3.00 1.88 -8.96
CA MET A 40 -3.07 3.24 -9.54
C MET A 40 -3.97 3.40 -10.78
N VAL A 41 -4.39 2.31 -11.43
CA VAL A 41 -5.42 2.33 -12.49
C VAL A 41 -6.84 2.56 -11.94
N GLY A 42 -7.04 2.29 -10.66
CA GLY A 42 -8.34 2.40 -10.00
C GLY A 42 -8.81 3.85 -9.94
N PRO A 43 -10.13 4.07 -10.01
CA PRO A 43 -10.69 5.41 -9.96
C PRO A 43 -10.33 6.06 -8.61
N TRP A 44 -10.11 7.38 -8.64
CA TRP A 44 -9.86 8.23 -7.47
C TRP A 44 -8.54 8.02 -6.71
N LEU A 45 -7.72 7.04 -7.10
CA LEU A 45 -6.33 6.99 -6.69
C LEU A 45 -5.49 7.98 -7.49
N PHE A 46 -4.86 8.94 -6.82
CA PHE A 46 -4.15 10.03 -7.51
C PHE A 46 -2.67 10.11 -7.20
N ALA A 47 -2.22 9.44 -6.13
CA ALA A 47 -0.82 9.38 -5.77
C ALA A 47 -0.54 8.13 -4.96
N GLY A 48 0.71 7.71 -4.94
CA GLY A 48 1.18 6.65 -4.07
C GLY A 48 2.69 6.59 -4.06
N LYS A 49 3.23 5.79 -3.15
CA LYS A 49 4.67 5.54 -3.09
C LYS A 49 4.95 4.19 -2.43
N ARG A 50 6.17 3.72 -2.63
CA ARG A 50 6.68 2.45 -2.13
C ARG A 50 7.94 2.65 -1.31
N TRP A 51 8.12 1.79 -0.31
CA TRP A 51 9.28 1.79 0.56
C TRP A 51 9.67 0.35 0.91
N VAL A 52 10.95 0.20 1.26
CA VAL A 52 11.49 -1.07 1.79
C VAL A 52 12.12 -0.80 3.14
N ALA A 53 11.59 -1.46 4.18
CA ALA A 53 12.15 -1.45 5.52
C ALA A 53 13.18 -2.58 5.64
N THR A 54 14.47 -2.22 5.58
CA THR A 54 15.57 -3.16 5.84
C THR A 54 15.55 -3.63 7.29
N ARG A 55 16.27 -4.72 7.61
CA ARG A 55 16.35 -5.25 8.98
C ARG A 55 16.65 -4.17 10.02
N ARG A 56 17.65 -3.33 9.76
CA ARG A 56 18.04 -2.21 10.64
C ARG A 56 16.91 -1.21 10.90
N LEU A 57 16.03 -0.96 9.93
CA LEU A 57 14.86 -0.10 10.14
C LEU A 57 13.77 -0.81 10.94
N LYS A 58 13.61 -2.12 10.76
CA LYS A 58 12.65 -2.92 11.54
C LYS A 58 13.08 -3.07 13.00
N ASP A 59 14.39 -3.09 13.27
CA ASP A 59 14.95 -3.09 14.64
C ASP A 59 14.63 -1.80 15.43
N LEU A 60 14.23 -0.71 14.75
CA LEU A 60 13.81 0.53 15.39
C LEU A 60 12.32 0.56 15.78
N ARG A 61 11.58 -0.52 15.51
CA ARG A 61 10.12 -0.54 15.77
C ARG A 61 9.83 -0.70 17.24
N PHE A 62 8.83 0.05 17.68
CA PHE A 62 8.28 0.02 19.03
C PHE A 62 6.77 0.31 18.97
N PRO A 63 5.99 -0.10 19.98
CA PRO A 63 6.36 -1.00 21.07
C PRO A 63 6.55 -2.46 20.61
N GLU A 64 6.96 -3.37 21.52
CA GLU A 64 7.21 -4.80 21.20
C GLU A 64 6.00 -5.49 20.57
N ASP A 65 4.79 -5.07 20.95
CA ASP A 65 3.53 -5.51 20.36
C ASP A 65 2.89 -4.39 19.53
N SER A 66 2.41 -4.72 18.33
CA SER A 66 1.75 -3.75 17.45
C SER A 66 0.44 -4.29 16.89
N PRO A 67 -0.60 -3.46 16.71
CA PRO A 67 -1.78 -3.85 15.95
C PRO A 67 -1.52 -3.90 14.43
N LEU A 68 -0.41 -3.34 13.94
CA LEU A 68 -0.10 -3.27 12.51
C LEU A 68 0.69 -4.47 11.99
N ALA A 69 1.62 -5.00 12.80
CA ALA A 69 2.45 -6.14 12.44
C ALA A 69 2.62 -7.06 13.65
N ARG A 70 2.35 -8.36 13.46
CA ARG A 70 2.54 -9.39 14.48
C ARG A 70 3.24 -10.60 13.83
N PRO A 71 4.53 -10.85 14.12
CA PRO A 71 5.41 -10.12 15.03
C PRO A 71 5.72 -8.67 14.57
N VAL A 72 6.18 -7.80 15.49
CA VAL A 72 6.43 -6.37 15.19
C VAL A 72 7.49 -6.14 14.11
N ASP A 73 8.40 -7.09 13.90
CA ASP A 73 9.43 -7.05 12.87
C ASP A 73 8.99 -7.66 11.52
N ALA A 74 7.73 -8.06 11.37
CA ALA A 74 7.14 -8.49 10.10
C ALA A 74 6.80 -7.31 9.19
N GLY A 75 6.82 -7.54 7.87
CA GLY A 75 6.50 -6.55 6.85
C GLY A 75 7.70 -5.70 6.47
N SER A 76 8.32 -5.99 5.34
CA SER A 76 9.48 -5.28 4.80
C SER A 76 9.13 -4.39 3.62
N TYR A 77 8.04 -4.68 2.91
CA TYR A 77 7.62 -3.93 1.71
C TYR A 77 6.33 -3.19 2.01
N LEU A 78 6.35 -1.87 1.87
CA LEU A 78 5.20 -0.99 2.07
C LEU A 78 4.84 -0.32 0.74
N ALA A 79 3.56 -0.34 0.39
CA ALA A 79 2.97 0.56 -0.59
C ALA A 79 1.83 1.34 0.05
N ILE A 80 1.74 2.63 -0.31
CA ILE A 80 0.64 3.52 0.08
C ILE A 80 0.04 4.08 -1.20
N TYR A 81 -1.30 4.11 -1.23
CA TYR A 81 -2.08 4.73 -2.28
C TYR A 81 -3.08 5.72 -1.65
N TRP A 82 -3.16 6.91 -2.21
CA TRP A 82 -4.00 8.01 -1.71
C TRP A 82 -5.27 8.12 -2.54
N VAL A 83 -6.41 8.02 -1.87
CA VAL A 83 -7.74 8.16 -2.45
C VAL A 83 -8.22 9.60 -2.26
N HIS A 84 -8.81 10.17 -3.30
CA HIS A 84 -9.40 11.50 -3.26
C HIS A 84 -10.48 11.61 -2.15
N GLU A 85 -10.56 12.79 -1.53
CA GLU A 85 -11.62 13.10 -0.56
C GLU A 85 -13.01 12.90 -1.15
N GLY A 86 -13.90 12.24 -0.39
CA GLY A 86 -15.27 11.92 -0.80
C GLY A 86 -15.45 10.62 -1.57
N HIS A 87 -14.37 9.98 -2.04
CA HIS A 87 -14.44 8.85 -2.98
C HIS A 87 -13.92 7.51 -2.42
N HIS A 88 -13.91 7.36 -1.09
CA HIS A 88 -13.46 6.10 -0.46
C HIS A 88 -14.31 4.91 -0.92
N ALA A 89 -15.63 4.98 -0.74
CA ALA A 89 -16.54 3.90 -1.13
C ALA A 89 -16.47 3.63 -2.63
N ASP A 90 -16.56 4.69 -3.45
CA ASP A 90 -16.46 4.58 -4.92
C ASP A 90 -15.21 3.81 -5.39
N HIS A 91 -14.07 4.09 -4.78
CA HIS A 91 -12.83 3.39 -5.11
C HIS A 91 -12.87 1.91 -4.67
N PHE A 92 -13.20 1.65 -3.41
CA PHE A 92 -13.09 0.29 -2.85
C PHE A 92 -14.19 -0.64 -3.35
N ASP A 93 -15.41 -0.15 -3.59
CA ASP A 93 -16.49 -0.95 -4.17
C ASP A 93 -16.09 -1.42 -5.59
N TRP A 94 -15.58 -0.51 -6.42
CA TRP A 94 -15.04 -0.86 -7.73
C TRP A 94 -13.86 -1.85 -7.63
N ALA A 95 -12.92 -1.61 -6.72
CA ALA A 95 -11.71 -2.44 -6.59
C ALA A 95 -12.05 -3.86 -6.14
N ILE A 96 -13.02 -4.03 -5.24
CA ILE A 96 -13.48 -5.34 -4.76
C ILE A 96 -14.04 -6.16 -5.93
N GLU A 97 -14.85 -5.57 -6.80
CA GLU A 97 -15.39 -6.25 -7.98
C GLU A 97 -14.27 -6.77 -8.90
N GLN A 98 -13.22 -5.97 -9.12
CA GLN A 98 -12.10 -6.37 -9.99
C GLN A 98 -11.32 -7.57 -9.42
N VAL A 99 -11.10 -7.57 -8.10
CA VAL A 99 -10.33 -8.65 -7.44
C VAL A 99 -11.15 -9.93 -7.33
N GLN A 100 -12.46 -9.86 -7.13
CA GLN A 100 -13.32 -11.04 -7.03
C GLN A 100 -13.56 -11.76 -8.37
N TRP A 101 -13.35 -11.06 -9.48
CA TRP A 101 -13.48 -11.63 -10.82
C TRP A 101 -12.26 -12.48 -11.24
N LEU A 102 -11.12 -12.30 -10.57
CA LEU A 102 -9.87 -13.06 -10.78
C LEU A 102 -9.81 -14.31 -9.91
#